data_AF-A0A0U1CZE4-F1
#
_entry.id   AF-A0A0U1CZE4-F1
#
_cell.length_a   1.000
_cell.length_b   1.000
_cell.length_c   1.000
_cell.angle_alpha   90.00
_cell.angle_beta   90.00
_cell.angle_gamma   90.00
#
_symmetry.space_group_name_H-M   'P 1'
#
loop_
_entity.id
_entity.type
_entity.pdbx_description
1 polymer ?
#
loop_
_entity_poly.entity_id
_entity_poly.type
_entity_poly.pdbx_seq_one_letter_code
_entity_poly.pdbx_strand_id
1 'polypeptide(L)'
;MITDLLLVAAGAAVGAPTAVYLYRNADRWRIIAINSVVCALLGCLTALQSTMDAPPPVLLVGEGLLVTAAPLTTVLLPLAAIDLRESPWRTIRRIARTLASTAMYCSAFAMVGYLSVYVFVGVQYKLKW
;
A
#
# COMPACT_ATOMS: atom_id res chain seq x y z
N MET A 1 -12.44 16.17 11.49
CA MET A 1 -11.19 16.74 10.94
C MET A 1 -9.97 16.52 11.85
N ILE A 2 -9.93 17.06 13.08
CA ILE A 2 -8.80 16.79 14.01
C ILE A 2 -8.76 15.32 14.45
N THR A 3 -9.92 14.74 14.78
CA THR A 3 -10.08 13.33 15.17
C THR A 3 -9.63 12.37 14.07
N ASP A 4 -9.98 12.66 12.82
CA ASP A 4 -9.66 11.81 11.67
C ASP A 4 -8.16 11.81 11.41
N LEU A 5 -7.53 12.98 11.53
CA LEU A 5 -6.09 13.14 11.39
C LEU A 5 -5.33 12.40 12.51
N LEU A 6 -5.85 12.40 13.74
CA LEU A 6 -5.30 11.61 14.85
C LEU A 6 -5.43 10.10 14.63
N LEU A 7 -6.53 9.63 14.05
CA LEU A 7 -6.73 8.20 13.75
C LEU A 7 -5.78 7.73 12.65
N VAL A 8 -5.62 8.52 11.60
CA VAL A 8 -4.63 8.26 10.54
C VAL A 8 -3.21 8.29 11.13
N ALA A 9 -2.89 9.28 11.97
CA ALA A 9 -1.59 9.37 12.63
C ALA A 9 -1.31 8.18 13.55
N ALA A 10 -2.31 7.68 14.28
CA ALA A 10 -2.19 6.49 15.11
C ALA A 10 -1.91 5.23 14.28
N GLY A 11 -2.63 5.05 13.17
CA GLY A 11 -2.35 3.98 12.20
C GLY A 11 -0.95 4.09 11.64
N ALA A 12 -0.55 5.30 11.24
CA ALA A 12 0.77 5.59 10.68
C ALA A 12 1.92 5.27 11.66
N ALA A 13 1.75 5.63 12.94
CA ALA A 13 2.71 5.38 14.01
C ALA A 13 2.95 3.88 14.26
N VAL A 14 1.95 3.03 14.01
CA VAL A 14 2.08 1.58 14.08
C VAL A 14 2.62 1.00 12.77
N GLY A 15 2.16 1.49 11.62
CA GLY A 15 2.58 0.96 10.32
C GLY A 15 4.06 1.17 10.02
N ALA A 16 4.67 2.28 10.47
CA ALA A 16 6.10 2.56 10.28
C ALA A 16 7.04 1.53 10.96
N PRO A 17 6.94 1.23 12.27
CA PRO A 17 7.75 0.18 12.89
C PRO A 17 7.39 -1.22 12.36
N THR A 18 6.14 -1.44 11.98
CA THR A 18 5.71 -2.72 11.38
C THR A 18 6.38 -2.95 10.03
N ALA A 19 6.51 -1.91 9.19
CA ALA A 19 7.29 -1.95 7.96
C ALA A 19 8.76 -2.31 8.27
N VAL A 20 9.40 -1.59 9.19
CA VAL A 20 10.79 -1.85 9.55
C VAL A 20 10.98 -3.31 9.99
N TYR A 21 10.07 -3.85 10.78
CA TYR A 21 10.11 -5.25 11.21
C TYR A 21 9.90 -6.24 10.04
N LEU A 22 8.89 -6.01 9.20
CA LEU A 22 8.57 -6.86 8.05
C LEU A 22 9.68 -6.90 7.00
N TYR A 23 10.39 -5.78 6.81
CA TYR A 23 11.40 -5.63 5.76
C TYR A 23 12.84 -5.83 6.24
N ARG A 24 13.09 -5.94 7.55
CA ARG A 24 14.46 -6.01 8.14
C ARG A 24 15.37 -7.07 7.49
N ASN A 25 14.81 -8.18 7.03
CA ASN A 25 15.52 -9.28 6.36
C ASN A 25 14.71 -9.84 5.17
N ALA A 26 13.92 -9.00 4.50
CA ALA A 26 13.05 -9.47 3.44
C ALA A 26 13.80 -9.60 2.11
N ASP A 27 13.73 -10.78 1.49
CA ASP A 27 14.17 -10.98 0.11
C ASP A 27 13.32 -10.15 -0.86
N ARG A 28 13.88 -9.83 -2.04
CA ARG A 28 13.20 -9.04 -3.08
C ARG A 28 11.80 -9.55 -3.41
N TRP A 29 11.61 -10.88 -3.47
CA TRP A 29 10.31 -11.49 -3.74
C TRP A 29 9.31 -11.30 -2.60
N ARG A 30 9.79 -11.36 -1.36
CA ARG A 30 8.99 -11.17 -0.16
C ARG A 30 8.50 -9.73 -0.05
N ILE A 31 9.34 -8.76 -0.43
CA ILE A 31 8.94 -7.34 -0.52
C ILE A 31 7.82 -7.16 -1.55
N ILE A 32 7.96 -7.74 -2.75
CA ILE A 32 6.92 -7.65 -3.80
C ILE A 32 5.61 -8.28 -3.33
N ALA A 33 5.66 -9.45 -2.69
CA ALA A 33 4.49 -10.13 -2.15
C ALA A 33 3.78 -9.29 -1.07
N ILE A 34 4.52 -8.78 -0.08
CA ILE A 34 3.94 -7.93 0.97
C ILE A 34 3.34 -6.65 0.35
N ASN A 35 4.04 -6.03 -0.60
CA ASN A 35 3.54 -4.86 -1.30
C ASN A 35 2.21 -5.14 -2.03
N SER A 36 2.12 -6.27 -2.73
CA SER A 36 0.90 -6.67 -3.43
C SER A 36 -0.29 -6.87 -2.48
N VAL A 37 -0.06 -7.45 -1.30
CA VAL A 37 -1.08 -7.65 -0.27
C VAL A 37 -1.53 -6.30 0.31
N VAL A 38 -0.59 -5.42 0.65
CA VAL A 38 -0.90 -4.07 1.16
C VAL A 38 -1.67 -3.26 0.11
N CYS A 39 -1.27 -3.31 -1.15
CA CYS A 39 -1.95 -2.64 -2.25
C CYS A 39 -3.36 -3.21 -2.49
N ALA A 40 -3.55 -4.53 -2.40
CA ALA A 40 -4.89 -5.14 -2.46
C ALA A 40 -5.78 -4.68 -1.29
N LEU A 41 -5.25 -4.65 -0.06
CA LEU A 41 -5.98 -4.17 1.12
C LEU A 41 -6.36 -2.69 0.99
N LEU A 42 -5.47 -1.84 0.48
CA LEU A 42 -5.78 -0.44 0.15
C LEU A 42 -6.90 -0.34 -0.90
N GLY A 43 -6.86 -1.18 -1.94
CA GLY A 43 -7.94 -1.29 -2.91
C GLY A 43 -9.28 -1.67 -2.27
N CYS A 44 -9.27 -2.61 -1.33
CA CYS A 44 -10.47 -2.99 -0.58
C CYS A 44 -10.99 -1.83 0.29
N LEU A 45 -10.10 -1.11 1.00
CA LEU A 45 -10.49 0.03 1.84
C LEU A 45 -11.08 1.17 1.01
N THR A 46 -10.47 1.50 -0.13
CA THR A 46 -10.97 2.56 -1.02
C THR A 46 -12.35 2.19 -1.59
N ALA A 47 -12.57 0.92 -1.95
CA ALA A 47 -13.91 0.45 -2.34
C ALA A 47 -14.91 0.61 -1.19
N LEU A 48 -14.58 0.15 0.02
CA LEU A 48 -15.46 0.26 1.19
C LEU A 48 -15.82 1.72 1.50
N GLN A 49 -14.84 2.62 1.51
CA GLN A 49 -15.08 4.05 1.72
C GLN A 49 -15.98 4.65 0.64
N SER A 50 -15.79 4.26 -0.62
CA SER A 50 -16.64 4.76 -1.72
C SER A 50 -18.10 4.28 -1.64
N THR A 51 -18.36 3.21 -0.89
CA THR A 51 -19.69 2.63 -0.70
C THR A 51 -20.39 3.05 0.60
N MET A 52 -19.69 3.75 1.51
CA MET A 52 -20.22 4.12 2.83
C MET A 52 -20.37 5.64 2.95
N ASP A 53 -21.55 6.12 3.32
CA ASP A 53 -21.80 7.56 3.56
C ASP A 53 -21.06 8.08 4.81
N ALA A 54 -20.77 7.21 5.78
CA ALA A 54 -20.03 7.52 6.99
C ALA A 54 -19.04 6.39 7.33
N PRO A 55 -17.75 6.50 6.93
CA PRO A 55 -16.78 5.44 7.16
C PRO A 55 -16.48 5.30 8.67
N PRO A 56 -16.49 4.07 9.23
CA PRO A 56 -16.12 3.86 10.62
C PRO A 56 -14.66 4.30 10.90
N PRO A 57 -14.37 4.82 12.10
CA PRO A 57 -13.06 5.38 12.45
C PRO A 57 -11.91 4.38 12.35
N VAL A 58 -12.21 3.08 12.41
CA VAL A 58 -11.24 1.99 12.23
C VAL A 58 -10.68 1.94 10.81
N LEU A 59 -11.43 2.35 9.79
CA LEU A 59 -10.94 2.40 8.40
C LEU A 59 -9.82 3.45 8.25
N LEU A 60 -9.92 4.58 8.94
CA LEU A 60 -8.91 5.64 8.91
C LEU A 60 -7.59 5.20 9.57
N VAL A 61 -7.67 4.40 10.64
CA VAL A 61 -6.50 3.76 11.24
C VAL A 61 -5.89 2.75 10.27
N GLY A 62 -6.72 1.96 9.58
CA GLY A 62 -6.30 1.02 8.55
C GLY A 62 -5.57 1.69 7.38
N GLU A 63 -6.07 2.84 6.92
CA GLU A 63 -5.40 3.65 5.90
C GLU A 63 -4.03 4.14 6.37
N GLY A 64 -3.98 4.77 7.53
CA GLY A 64 -2.71 5.26 8.10
C GLY A 64 -1.68 4.14 8.22
N LEU A 65 -2.11 2.96 8.68
CA LEU A 65 -1.26 1.79 8.83
C LEU A 65 -0.78 1.25 7.47
N LEU A 66 -1.67 1.08 6.49
CA LEU A 66 -1.30 0.50 5.19
C LEU A 66 -0.47 1.46 4.35
N VAL A 67 -0.73 2.78 4.42
CA VAL A 67 0.06 3.79 3.72
C VAL A 67 1.49 3.84 4.24
N THR A 68 1.70 3.73 5.55
CA THR A 68 3.07 3.70 6.12
C THR A 68 3.71 2.31 6.08
N ALA A 69 2.92 1.23 6.08
CA ALA A 69 3.40 -0.13 5.85
C ALA A 69 3.80 -0.39 4.38
N ALA A 70 3.29 0.44 3.45
CA ALA A 70 3.59 0.30 2.04
C ALA A 70 5.09 0.52 1.77
N PRO A 71 5.76 -0.46 1.13
CA PRO A 71 7.20 -0.47 0.91
C PRO A 71 7.69 0.49 -0.18
N LEU A 72 6.84 1.35 -0.75
CA LEU A 72 7.32 2.44 -1.62
C LEU A 72 8.40 3.28 -0.90
N THR A 73 8.26 3.44 0.42
CA THR A 73 9.27 4.05 1.30
C THR A 73 10.54 3.19 1.42
N THR A 74 10.44 1.86 1.45
CA THR A 74 11.59 0.96 1.57
C THR A 74 12.30 0.67 0.25
N VAL A 75 11.68 0.93 -0.90
CA VAL A 75 12.40 0.97 -2.19
C VAL A 75 13.25 2.24 -2.31
N LEU A 76 12.86 3.31 -1.61
CA LEU A 76 13.65 4.56 -1.50
C LEU A 76 14.81 4.45 -0.49
N LEU A 77 14.73 3.58 0.53
CA LEU A 77 15.86 3.33 1.45
C LEU A 77 17.16 2.84 0.76
N PRO A 78 17.14 1.85 -0.15
CA PRO A 78 18.33 1.44 -0.90
C PRO A 78 18.75 2.47 -1.97
N LEU A 79 17.92 3.48 -2.28
CA LEU A 79 18.36 4.65 -3.07
C LEU A 79 19.32 5.54 -2.29
N ALA A 80 19.19 5.62 -0.96
CA ALA A 80 20.10 6.43 -0.12
C ALA A 80 21.51 5.83 0.01
N ALA A 81 21.68 4.56 -0.38
CA ALA A 81 22.96 3.84 -0.35
C ALA A 81 23.63 3.73 -1.74
N ILE A 82 23.21 4.54 -2.71
CA ILE A 82 23.79 4.52 -4.06
C ILE A 82 25.20 5.11 -4.01
N ASP A 83 26.17 4.25 -4.29
CA ASP A 83 27.56 4.59 -4.47
C ASP A 83 27.73 5.42 -5.77
N LEU A 84 28.21 6.66 -5.65
CA LEU A 84 28.33 7.62 -6.78
C LEU A 84 29.32 7.18 -7.89
N ARG A 85 30.00 6.04 -7.71
CA ARG A 85 31.04 5.52 -8.62
C ARG A 85 30.50 4.72 -9.82
N GLU A 86 29.26 4.22 -9.78
CA GLU A 86 28.64 3.60 -10.96
C GLU A 86 28.09 4.66 -11.91
N SER A 87 28.10 4.40 -13.23
CA SER A 87 27.57 5.36 -14.19
C SER A 87 26.09 5.66 -13.86
N PRO A 88 25.73 6.93 -13.58
CA PRO A 88 24.44 7.30 -13.00
C PRO A 88 23.26 6.80 -13.84
N TRP A 89 23.48 6.69 -15.15
CA TRP A 89 22.51 6.19 -16.11
C TRP A 89 22.11 4.73 -15.89
N ARG A 90 23.04 3.84 -15.53
CA ARG A 90 22.74 2.41 -15.30
C ARG A 90 21.91 2.23 -14.03
N THR A 91 22.22 3.00 -13.00
CA THR A 91 21.52 3.01 -11.71
C THR A 91 20.10 3.54 -11.87
N ILE A 92 19.93 4.70 -12.54
CA ILE A 92 18.61 5.27 -12.84
C ILE A 92 17.75 4.28 -13.63
N ARG A 93 18.31 3.63 -14.66
CA ARG A 93 17.56 2.68 -15.49
C ARG A 93 17.13 1.43 -14.71
N ARG A 94 17.98 0.93 -13.80
CA ARG A 94 17.65 -0.21 -12.95
C ARG A 94 16.55 0.16 -11.95
N ILE A 95 16.65 1.34 -11.34
CA ILE A 95 15.64 1.86 -10.39
C ILE A 95 14.30 2.08 -11.09
N ALA A 96 14.31 2.74 -12.25
CA ALA A 96 13.09 3.01 -13.02
C ALA A 96 12.38 1.70 -13.40
N ARG A 97 13.13 0.66 -13.80
CA ARG A 97 12.56 -0.66 -14.09
C ARG A 97 11.97 -1.32 -12.86
N THR A 98 12.66 -1.26 -11.71
CA THR A 98 12.11 -1.83 -10.46
C THR A 98 10.87 -1.08 -10.03
N LEU A 99 10.89 0.26 -10.06
CA LEU A 99 9.77 1.12 -9.69
C LEU A 99 8.56 0.87 -10.60
N ALA A 100 8.78 0.80 -11.92
CA ALA A 100 7.72 0.52 -12.89
C ALA A 100 7.11 -0.88 -12.67
N SER A 101 7.94 -1.90 -12.44
CA SER A 101 7.44 -3.25 -12.15
C SER A 101 6.63 -3.28 -10.85
N THR A 102 7.10 -2.63 -9.78
CA THR A 102 6.36 -2.57 -8.51
C THR A 102 5.07 -1.78 -8.64
N ALA A 103 5.07 -0.69 -9.42
CA ALA A 103 3.88 0.11 -9.68
C ALA A 103 2.82 -0.69 -10.46
N MET A 104 3.23 -1.44 -11.49
CA MET A 104 2.31 -2.30 -12.25
C MET A 104 1.70 -3.40 -11.38
N TYR A 105 2.50 -4.10 -10.55
CA TYR A 105 1.95 -5.10 -9.65
C TYR A 105 1.02 -4.47 -8.61
N CYS A 106 1.41 -3.35 -8.00
CA CYS A 106 0.55 -2.70 -7.01
C CYS A 106 -0.76 -2.18 -7.61
N SER A 107 -0.74 -1.57 -8.78
CA SER A 107 -1.97 -1.10 -9.42
C SER A 107 -2.89 -2.26 -9.79
N ALA A 108 -2.35 -3.36 -10.32
CA ALA A 108 -3.13 -4.56 -10.63
C ALA A 108 -3.78 -5.16 -9.37
N PHE A 109 -3.01 -5.35 -8.29
CA PHE A 109 -3.54 -5.91 -7.04
C PHE A 109 -4.50 -4.96 -6.32
N ALA A 110 -4.26 -3.66 -6.35
CA ALA A 110 -5.20 -2.66 -5.84
C ALA A 110 -6.52 -2.70 -6.62
N MET A 111 -6.46 -2.82 -7.94
CA MET A 111 -7.66 -2.95 -8.78
C MET A 111 -8.42 -4.25 -8.49
N VAL A 112 -7.71 -5.37 -8.28
CA VAL A 112 -8.33 -6.64 -7.86
C VAL A 112 -8.99 -6.51 -6.50
N GLY A 113 -8.33 -5.89 -5.52
CA GLY A 113 -8.90 -5.64 -4.18
C GLY A 113 -10.16 -4.78 -4.26
N TYR A 114 -10.10 -3.68 -5.01
CA TYR A 114 -11.23 -2.80 -5.25
C TYR A 114 -12.41 -3.53 -5.88
N LEU A 115 -12.17 -4.24 -6.99
CA LEU A 115 -13.20 -5.00 -7.70
C LEU A 115 -13.79 -6.12 -6.85
N SER A 116 -12.97 -6.79 -6.01
CA SER A 116 -13.47 -7.84 -5.14
C SER A 116 -14.55 -7.32 -4.19
N VAL A 117 -14.29 -6.20 -3.51
CA VAL A 117 -15.27 -5.58 -2.61
C VAL A 117 -16.44 -5.02 -3.39
N TYR A 118 -16.19 -4.31 -4.49
CA TYR A 118 -17.25 -3.67 -5.29
C TYR A 118 -18.25 -4.70 -5.84
N VAL A 119 -17.76 -5.83 -6.35
CA VAL A 119 -18.62 -6.94 -6.82
C VAL A 119 -19.40 -7.55 -5.65
N PHE A 120 -18.75 -7.83 -4.51
CA PHE A 120 -19.44 -8.38 -3.34
C PHE A 120 -20.53 -7.44 -2.81
N VAL A 121 -20.25 -6.15 -2.71
CA VAL A 121 -21.24 -5.13 -2.28
C VAL A 121 -22.37 -5.03 -3.31
N GLY A 122 -22.06 -4.98 -4.61
CA GLY A 122 -23.07 -4.95 -5.67
C GLY A 122 -24.00 -6.19 -5.66
N VAL A 123 -23.46 -7.37 -5.38
CA VAL A 123 -24.24 -8.62 -5.22
C VAL A 123 -25.14 -8.56 -3.98
N GLN A 124 -24.64 -8.03 -2.86
CA GLN A 124 -25.44 -7.87 -1.63
C GLN A 124 -26.60 -6.88 -1.80
N TYR A 125 -26.41 -5.80 -2.57
CA TYR A 125 -27.51 -4.87 -2.90
C TYR A 125 -28.57 -5.51 -3.81
N LYS A 126 -28.18 -6.40 -4.72
CA LYS A 126 -29.11 -7.14 -5.60
C LYS A 126 -29.94 -8.21 -4.89
N LEU A 127 -29.47 -8.73 -3.75
CA LEU A 127 -30.15 -9.77 -2.95
C LEU A 127 -31.07 -9.21 -1.84
N LYS A 128 -31.00 -7.90 -1.58
CA LYS A 128 -31.87 -7.20 -0.61
C LYS A 128 -33.18 -6.66 -1.22
N TRP A 129 -33.38 -6.89 -2.51
CA TRP A 129 -34.60 -6.62 -3.27
C TRP A 129 -35.12 -7.93 -3.88
#